data_AF-A0A3E4M7H8-F1
#
_entry.id   AF-A0A3E4M7H8-F1
#
_cell.length_a   1.000
_cell.length_b   1.000
_cell.length_c   1.000
_cell.angle_alpha   90.00
_cell.angle_beta   90.00
_cell.angle_gamma   90.00
#
_symmetry.space_group_name_H-M   'P 1'
#
loop_
_entity.id
_entity.type
_entity.pdbx_description
1 polymer ?
#
loop_
_entity_poly.entity_id
_entity_poly.type
_entity_poly.pdbx_seq_one_letter_code
_entity_poly.pdbx_strand_id
1 'polypeptide(L)' 'MAFMKDILTRNIPIWEECAATPFVQEVQTGKLPLEKFKRYMIQDSIYLKNYARIYGKAIFHADTLREIQLY' A
#
# COMPACT_ATOMS: atom_id res chain seq x y z
N MET A 1 2.31 -2.60 -25.30
CA MET A 1 1.76 -1.85 -24.15
C MET A 1 2.92 -1.46 -23.24
N ALA A 2 2.93 -0.26 -22.64
CA ALA A 2 3.96 0.13 -21.67
C ALA A 2 4.00 -0.85 -20.47
N PHE A 3 5.19 -1.18 -19.97
CA PHE A 3 5.41 -2.15 -18.89
C PHE A 3 4.46 -1.97 -17.69
N MET A 4 4.33 -0.73 -17.19
CA MET A 4 3.40 -0.41 -16.09
C MET A 4 1.95 -0.74 -16.41
N LYS A 5 1.50 -0.45 -17.64
CA LYS A 5 0.12 -0.72 -18.06
C LYS A 5 -0.16 -2.24 -18.08
N ASP A 6 0.80 -3.03 -18.52
CA ASP A 6 0.68 -4.49 -18.54
C ASP A 6 0.60 -5.06 -17.10
N ILE A 7 1.49 -4.63 -16.20
CA ILE A 7 1.45 -5.04 -14.79
C ILE A 7 0.11 -4.67 -14.14
N LEU A 8 -0.34 -3.43 -14.31
CA LEU A 8 -1.60 -2.98 -13.71
C LEU A 8 -2.77 -3.80 -14.23
N THR A 9 -2.85 -4.01 -15.55
CA THR A 9 -3.95 -4.78 -16.18
C THR A 9 -4.01 -6.21 -15.63
N ARG A 10 -2.86 -6.86 -15.46
CA ARG A 10 -2.79 -8.25 -14.94
C ARG A 10 -3.21 -8.38 -13.49
N ASN A 11 -3.04 -7.33 -12.69
CA ASN A 11 -3.33 -7.36 -11.25
C ASN A 11 -4.73 -6.82 -10.89
N ILE A 12 -5.53 -6.39 -11.87
CA ILE A 12 -6.92 -5.95 -11.64
C ILE A 12 -7.73 -7.01 -10.85
N PRO A 13 -7.68 -8.32 -11.17
CA PRO A 13 -8.44 -9.31 -10.42
C PRO A 13 -8.06 -9.37 -8.94
N ILE A 14 -6.76 -9.29 -8.62
CA ILE A 14 -6.26 -9.28 -7.24
C ILE A 14 -6.76 -8.02 -6.51
N TRP A 15 -6.73 -6.87 -7.18
CA TRP A 15 -7.24 -5.63 -6.63
C TRP A 15 -8.73 -5.73 -6.28
N GLU A 16 -9.53 -6.30 -7.19
CA GLU A 16 -10.96 -6.53 -6.98
C GLU A 16 -11.21 -7.46 -5.78
N GLU A 17 -10.43 -8.54 -5.65
CA GLU A 17 -10.48 -9.44 -4.50
C GLU A 17 -10.11 -8.71 -3.19
N CYS A 18 -9.06 -7.90 -3.18
CA CYS A 18 -8.68 -7.09 -2.02
C CYS A 18 -9.80 -6.12 -1.61
N ALA A 19 -10.42 -5.44 -2.59
CA ALA A 19 -11.51 -4.52 -2.36
C ALA A 19 -12.76 -5.24 -1.82
N ALA A 20 -13.01 -6.48 -2.25
CA ALA A 20 -14.13 -7.29 -1.80
C ALA A 20 -13.94 -7.90 -0.40
N THR A 21 -12.77 -7.75 0.23
CA THR A 21 -12.53 -8.30 1.57
C THR A 21 -13.50 -7.70 2.62
N PRO A 22 -13.90 -8.49 3.64
CA PRO A 22 -14.83 -8.01 4.67
C PRO A 22 -14.36 -6.73 5.36
N PHE A 23 -13.05 -6.58 5.59
CA PHE A 23 -12.50 -5.39 6.22
C PHE A 23 -12.78 -4.13 5.39
N VAL A 24 -12.48 -4.15 4.09
CA VAL A 24 -12.68 -2.98 3.21
C VAL A 24 -14.17 -2.66 3.04
N GLN A 25 -15.02 -3.68 2.92
CA GLN A 25 -16.47 -3.49 2.83
C GLN A 25 -17.07 -2.93 4.13
N GLU A 26 -16.61 -3.41 5.28
CA GLU A 26 -17.03 -2.89 6.60
C GLU A 26 -16.56 -1.44 6.82
N VAL A 27 -15.36 -1.06 6.33
CA VAL A 27 -14.88 0.33 6.34
C VAL A 27 -15.78 1.21 5.46
N GLN A 28 -16.01 0.79 4.21
CA GLN A 28 -16.82 1.54 3.25
C GLN A 28 -18.23 1.82 3.77
N THR A 29 -18.84 0.85 4.44
CA THR A 29 -20.21 0.95 4.98
C THR A 29 -20.29 1.58 6.37
N GLY A 30 -19.15 1.92 6.99
CA GLY A 30 -19.09 2.46 8.35
C GLY A 30 -19.46 1.45 9.44
N LYS A 31 -19.44 0.15 9.13
CA LYS A 31 -19.82 -0.96 10.04
C LYS A 31 -18.62 -1.62 10.72
N LEU A 32 -17.40 -1.21 10.39
CA LEU A 32 -16.18 -1.78 10.96
C LEU A 32 -16.18 -1.64 12.49
N PRO A 33 -16.08 -2.74 13.26
CA PRO A 33 -15.94 -2.67 14.70
C PRO A 33 -14.67 -1.92 15.11
N LEU A 34 -14.78 -1.06 16.13
CA LEU A 34 -13.67 -0.23 16.60
C LEU A 34 -12.41 -1.06 16.95
N GLU A 35 -12.57 -2.25 17.52
CA GLU A 35 -11.43 -3.11 17.85
C GLU A 35 -10.70 -3.66 16.61
N LYS A 36 -11.40 -3.92 15.49
CA LYS A 36 -10.74 -4.26 14.22
C LYS A 36 -9.95 -3.06 13.69
N PHE A 37 -10.53 -1.86 13.79
CA PHE A 37 -9.85 -0.62 13.40
C PHE A 37 -8.58 -0.37 14.20
N LYS A 38 -8.63 -0.50 15.54
CA LYS A 38 -7.44 -0.35 16.40
C LYS A 38 -6.33 -1.34 16.03
N ARG A 39 -6.68 -2.60 15.76
CA ARG A 39 -5.69 -3.61 15.30
C ARG A 39 -5.06 -3.22 13.97
N TYR A 40 -5.86 -2.73 13.03
CA TYR A 40 -5.34 -2.20 11.76
C TYR A 40 -4.37 -1.04 11.99
N MET A 41 -4.70 -0.07 12.85
CA MET A 41 -3.81 1.07 13.14
C MET A 41 -2.46 0.62 13.72
N ILE A 42 -2.46 -0.40 14.58
CA ILE A 42 -1.21 -0.97 15.10
C ILE A 42 -0.39 -1.61 13.97
N GLN A 43 -1.03 -2.43 13.13
CA GLN A 43 -0.38 -3.07 11.99
C GLN A 43 0.19 -2.03 11.00
N ASP A 44 -0.59 -1.00 10.68
CA ASP A 44 -0.20 0.10 9.79
C ASP A 44 1.02 0.86 10.33
N SER A 45 1.06 1.15 11.64
CA SER A 45 2.21 1.80 12.26
C SER A 45 3.51 0.98 12.14
N ILE A 46 3.42 -0.34 12.27
CA ILE A 46 4.57 -1.25 12.13
C ILE A 46 5.00 -1.33 10.67
N TYR A 47 4.03 -1.39 9.75
CA TYR A 47 4.29 -1.38 8.32
C TYR A 47 5.02 -0.10 7.91
N LEU A 48 4.52 1.07 8.30
CA LEU A 48 5.10 2.38 7.96
C LEU A 48 6.55 2.53 8.44
N LYS A 49 6.88 2.00 9.63
CA LYS A 49 8.27 1.97 10.12
C LYS A 49 9.18 1.23 9.15
N ASN A 50 8.76 0.08 8.63
CA ASN A 50 9.56 -0.69 7.69
C ASN A 50 9.54 -0.08 6.29
N TYR A 51 8.41 0.48 5.88
CA TYR A 51 8.24 1.20 4.62
C TYR A 51 9.24 2.35 4.50
N ALA A 52 9.37 3.18 5.55
CA ALA A 52 10.34 4.27 5.61
C ALA A 52 11.80 3.79 5.46
N ARG A 53 12.14 2.61 6.02
CA ARG A 53 13.49 2.03 5.87
C ARG A 53 13.76 1.60 4.42
N ILE A 54 12.75 1.06 3.73
CA ILE A 54 12.87 0.71 2.31
C ILE A 54 13.00 1.97 1.45
N TYR A 55 12.27 3.05 1.76
CA TYR A 55 12.45 4.34 1.10
C TYR A 55 13.87 4.88 1.27
N GLY A 56 14.41 4.85 2.50
CA GLY A 56 15.80 5.22 2.74
C GLY A 56 16.79 4.39 1.92
N LYS A 57 16.53 3.09 1.75
CA LYS A 57 17.34 2.24 0.87
C LYS A 57 17.19 2.62 -0.60
N ALA A 58 15.99 2.92 -1.08
CA ALA A 58 15.77 3.35 -2.46
C ALA A 58 16.50 4.67 -2.75
N ILE A 59 16.38 5.66 -1.85
CA ILE A 59 17.09 6.94 -1.93
C ILE A 59 18.61 6.73 -1.97
N PHE A 60 19.15 5.84 -1.14
CA PHE A 60 20.59 5.55 -1.13
C PHE A 60 21.12 4.97 -2.46
N HIS A 61 20.28 4.26 -3.21
CA HIS A 61 20.64 3.65 -4.50
C HIS A 61 20.19 4.49 -5.70
N ALA A 62 19.61 5.68 -5.49
CA ALA A 62 19.20 6.55 -6.58
C ALA A 62 20.41 7.15 -7.29
N ASP A 63 20.37 7.23 -8.61
CA ASP A 63 21.48 7.72 -9.43
C ASP A 63 21.44 9.26 -9.57
N THR A 64 20.26 9.86 -9.38
CA THR A 64 20.07 11.31 -9.55
C THR A 64 19.31 11.97 -8.41
N LEU A 65 19.59 13.26 -8.19
CA LEU A 65 18.83 14.08 -7.25
C LEU A 65 17.33 14.11 -7.60
N ARG A 66 17.01 14.05 -8.89
CA ARG A 66 15.62 14.00 -9.36
C ARG A 66 14.91 12.74 -8.91
N GLU A 67 15.59 11.59 -8.91
CA GLU A 67 15.02 10.33 -8.42
C GLU A 67 14.84 10.36 -6.90
N ILE A 68 15.78 10.94 -6.16
CA ILE A 68 15.65 11.12 -4.71
C ILE A 68 14.36 11.89 -4.36
N GLN A 69 13.99 12.89 -5.16
CA GLN A 69 12.79 13.71 -4.94
C GLN A 69 11.46 12.98 -5.26
N LEU A 70 11.51 11.79 -5.86
CA LEU A 70 10.33 10.95 -6.10
C LEU A 70 9.96 10.08 -4.90
N TYR A 71 10.81 10.03 -3.87
CA TYR A 71 10.67 9.26 -2.64
C TYR A 71 10.40 10.19 -1.46
#